data_AF-A0A2E8K0Z7-F1
#
_entry.id   AF-A0A2E8K0Z7-F1
#
_cell.length_a   1.000
_cell.length_b   1.000
_cell.length_c   1.000
_cell.angle_alpha   90.00
_cell.angle_beta   90.00
_cell.angle_gamma   90.00
#
_symmetry.space_group_name_H-M   'P 1'
#
loop_
_entity.id
_entity.type
_entity.pdbx_description
1 polymer ?
#
loop_
_entity_poly.entity_id
_entity_poly.type
_entity_poly.pdbx_seq_one_letter_code
_entity_poly.pdbx_strand_id
1 'polypeptide(L)'
;MMVAAKSDTAHWRLGHQFQDRTVDKRYLAVVHGEVRLDEDLIDLPLGRHPRIFDRYAVRHDESGKQARTIYRVRERYEGYTLVELELLTGRTHQIRIHLGEIGHPIVGDDYYGGRRITRGNVIPKGEEHPGRTRDEPLMARQALHAARLEFDHPISGQRVVFQAPPWSDLGELIEVLRSHRSPTSVDSAKTLVPLDPPSS
;
A
#
# COMPACT_ATOMS: atom_id res chain seq x y z
N MET A 1 -9.21 4.79 -2.62
CA MET A 1 -9.94 5.96 -2.09
C MET A 1 -9.47 7.22 -2.79
N MET A 2 -10.40 8.13 -3.09
CA MET A 2 -10.13 9.42 -3.74
C MET A 2 -11.11 10.45 -3.19
N VAL A 3 -10.64 11.68 -2.99
CA VAL A 3 -11.49 12.82 -2.64
C VAL A 3 -11.57 13.77 -3.83
N ALA A 4 -12.78 14.21 -4.17
CA ALA A 4 -13.02 15.15 -5.27
C ALA A 4 -13.84 16.35 -4.75
N ALA A 5 -13.33 17.56 -4.98
CA ALA A 5 -14.01 18.79 -4.63
C ALA A 5 -15.15 19.07 -5.62
N LYS A 6 -16.31 19.51 -5.11
CA LYS A 6 -17.48 19.91 -5.92
C LYS A 6 -17.60 21.42 -6.10
N SER A 7 -16.67 22.19 -5.55
CA SER A 7 -16.61 23.66 -5.67
C SER A 7 -15.16 24.14 -5.63
N ASP A 8 -14.90 25.30 -6.22
CA ASP A 8 -13.56 25.90 -6.28
C ASP A 8 -12.99 26.18 -4.88
N THR A 9 -13.83 26.71 -3.97
CA THR A 9 -13.45 26.93 -2.57
C THR A 9 -13.02 25.63 -1.89
N ALA A 10 -13.75 24.54 -2.11
CA ALA A 10 -13.39 23.24 -1.56
C ALA A 10 -12.10 22.71 -2.18
N HIS A 11 -11.90 22.91 -3.49
CA HIS A 11 -10.69 22.50 -4.19
C HIS A 11 -9.45 23.23 -3.63
N TRP A 12 -9.52 24.56 -3.50
CA TRP A 12 -8.43 25.38 -2.97
C TRP A 12 -8.07 25.02 -1.52
N ARG A 13 -9.07 24.85 -0.65
CA ARG A 13 -8.85 24.49 0.76
C ARG A 13 -8.30 23.08 0.95
N LEU A 14 -8.80 22.11 0.18
CA LEU A 14 -8.23 20.77 0.18
C LEU A 14 -6.79 20.81 -0.33
N GLY A 15 -6.54 21.52 -1.44
CA GLY A 15 -5.19 21.70 -1.99
C GLY A 15 -4.18 22.17 -0.95
N HIS A 16 -4.54 23.16 -0.13
CA HIS A 16 -3.71 23.65 0.97
C HIS A 16 -3.42 22.57 2.00
N GLN A 17 -4.43 21.82 2.47
CA GLN A 17 -4.20 20.73 3.43
C GLN A 17 -3.24 19.65 2.90
N PHE A 18 -3.33 19.33 1.60
CA PHE A 18 -2.38 18.39 0.96
C PHE A 18 -0.96 18.98 0.86
N GLN A 19 -0.84 20.28 0.58
CA GLN A 19 0.44 21.00 0.53
C GLN A 19 1.10 21.09 1.91
N ASP A 20 0.31 21.43 2.93
CA ASP A 20 0.71 21.58 4.34
C ASP A 20 0.87 20.22 5.05
N ARG A 21 0.53 19.12 4.36
CA ARG A 21 0.67 17.73 4.84
C ARG A 21 -0.16 17.43 6.09
N THR A 22 -1.31 18.09 6.25
CA THR A 22 -2.24 17.87 7.38
C THR A 22 -3.23 16.72 7.14
N VAL A 23 -3.19 16.13 5.94
CA VAL A 23 -3.98 14.98 5.51
C VAL A 23 -3.29 13.67 5.87
N ASP A 24 -3.90 12.87 6.74
CA ASP A 24 -3.46 11.50 7.03
C ASP A 24 -3.98 10.55 5.95
N LYS A 25 -3.06 9.79 5.35
CA LYS A 25 -3.33 8.88 4.23
C LYS A 25 -2.71 7.53 4.57
N ARG A 26 -3.55 6.50 4.77
CA ARG A 26 -3.09 5.14 5.04
C ARG A 26 -3.43 4.18 3.91
N TYR A 27 -2.48 3.31 3.63
CA TYR A 27 -2.59 2.27 2.62
C TYR A 27 -2.27 0.91 3.24
N LEU A 28 -2.82 -0.15 2.69
CA LEU A 28 -2.37 -1.52 2.92
C LEU A 28 -1.64 -2.02 1.68
N ALA A 29 -0.56 -2.76 1.88
CA ALA A 29 0.08 -3.48 0.79
C ALA A 29 0.59 -4.86 1.22
N VAL A 30 0.54 -5.82 0.29
CA VAL A 30 1.30 -7.07 0.43
C VAL A 30 2.56 -6.96 -0.42
N VAL A 31 3.71 -7.19 0.22
CA VAL A 31 5.03 -7.10 -0.41
C VAL A 31 5.73 -8.46 -0.44
N HIS A 32 6.65 -8.62 -1.38
CA HIS A 32 7.54 -9.79 -1.43
C HIS A 32 8.59 -9.74 -0.32
N GLY A 33 8.91 -10.92 0.22
CA GLY A 33 9.89 -11.11 1.28
C GLY A 33 9.37 -10.78 2.68
N GLU A 34 10.22 -11.03 3.67
CA GLU A 34 9.97 -10.78 5.08
C GLU A 34 10.64 -9.48 5.52
N VAL A 35 9.84 -8.44 5.76
CA VAL A 35 10.36 -7.12 6.17
C VAL A 35 10.89 -7.23 7.60
N ARG A 36 12.18 -7.01 7.79
CA ARG A 36 12.85 -7.26 9.08
C ARG A 36 12.45 -6.31 10.20
N LEU A 37 12.32 -5.02 9.90
CA LEU A 37 11.92 -4.02 10.89
C LEU A 37 10.39 -3.98 11.00
N ASP A 38 9.88 -3.81 12.22
CA ASP A 38 8.43 -3.69 12.46
C ASP A 38 7.87 -2.34 11.97
N GLU A 39 8.68 -1.28 12.03
CA GLU A 39 8.36 0.07 11.56
C GLU A 39 9.66 0.74 11.10
N ASP A 40 9.60 1.48 9.99
CA ASP A 40 10.69 2.34 9.55
C ASP A 40 10.20 3.48 8.63
N LEU A 41 11.03 4.50 8.45
CA LEU A 41 10.83 5.62 7.55
C LEU A 41 11.67 5.44 6.28
N ILE A 42 10.99 5.38 5.14
CA ILE A 42 11.64 5.47 3.83
C ILE A 42 11.64 6.93 3.38
N ASP A 43 12.79 7.59 3.47
CA ASP A 43 13.03 8.98 3.05
C ASP A 43 13.98 9.02 1.85
N LEU A 44 13.42 8.80 0.67
CA LEU A 44 14.16 8.75 -0.59
C LEU A 44 13.53 9.69 -1.60
N PRO A 45 14.27 10.67 -2.15
CA PRO A 45 13.73 11.63 -3.10
C PRO A 45 13.34 10.96 -4.41
N LEU A 46 12.19 11.35 -4.97
CA LEU A 46 11.65 10.77 -6.20
C LEU A 46 11.56 11.79 -7.33
N GLY A 47 11.88 11.34 -8.54
CA GLY A 47 11.78 12.12 -9.76
C GLY A 47 11.48 11.24 -10.97
N ARG A 48 11.35 11.86 -12.15
CA ARG A 48 11.21 11.10 -13.40
C ARG A 48 12.44 10.23 -13.62
N HIS A 49 12.26 9.04 -14.19
CA HIS A 49 13.38 8.19 -14.57
C HIS A 49 14.14 8.85 -15.73
N PRO A 50 15.49 8.89 -15.70
CA PRO A 50 16.26 9.65 -16.69
C PRO A 50 16.17 9.09 -18.11
N ARG A 51 15.83 7.80 -18.26
CA ARG A 51 15.83 7.09 -19.55
C ARG A 51 14.50 6.45 -19.94
N ILE A 52 13.53 6.37 -19.02
CA ILE A 52 12.25 5.67 -19.25
C ILE A 52 11.17 6.71 -19.01
N PHE A 53 10.55 7.17 -20.09
CA PHE A 53 9.76 8.40 -20.11
C PHE A 53 8.57 8.38 -19.14
N ASP A 54 7.92 7.23 -19.02
CA ASP A 54 6.72 6.97 -18.23
C ASP A 54 7.03 6.48 -16.80
N ARG A 55 8.31 6.33 -16.44
CA ARG A 55 8.73 5.79 -15.13
C ARG A 55 9.21 6.88 -14.20
N TYR A 56 9.04 6.63 -12.91
CA TYR A 56 9.64 7.40 -11.81
C TYR A 56 10.63 6.52 -11.05
N ALA A 57 11.64 7.13 -10.45
CA ALA A 57 12.68 6.44 -9.68
C ALA A 57 13.23 7.34 -8.57
N VAL A 58 14.07 6.76 -7.71
CA VAL A 58 14.86 7.53 -6.75
C VAL A 58 15.85 8.42 -7.50
N ARG A 59 15.87 9.71 -7.14
CA ARG A 59 16.71 10.74 -7.78
C ARG A 59 17.34 11.62 -6.71
N HIS A 60 18.66 11.53 -6.58
CA HIS A 60 19.43 12.34 -5.62
C HIS A 60 19.94 13.68 -6.20
N ASP A 61 19.66 13.96 -7.47
CA ASP A 61 19.96 15.23 -8.13
C ASP A 61 18.80 16.23 -7.97
N GLU A 62 18.95 17.41 -8.59
CA GLU A 62 17.98 18.52 -8.55
C GLU A 62 16.58 18.17 -9.07
N SER A 63 16.43 17.08 -9.85
CA SER A 63 15.13 16.61 -10.32
C SER A 63 14.36 15.79 -9.27
N GLY A 64 15.05 15.36 -8.20
CA GLY A 64 14.49 14.64 -7.07
C GLY A 64 13.66 15.54 -6.17
N LYS A 65 12.42 15.14 -5.91
CA LYS A 65 11.54 15.81 -4.94
C LYS A 65 11.45 14.94 -3.69
N GLN A 66 11.56 15.57 -2.52
CA GLN A 66 11.41 14.87 -1.23
C GLN A 66 10.14 14.02 -1.23
N ALA A 67 10.32 12.76 -0.82
CA ALA A 67 9.26 11.78 -0.67
C ALA A 67 9.51 10.96 0.60
N ARG A 68 8.48 10.83 1.45
CA ARG A 68 8.58 10.19 2.76
C ARG A 68 7.38 9.28 2.99
N THR A 69 7.68 8.02 3.31
CA THR A 69 6.70 6.96 3.58
C THR A 69 7.10 6.24 4.85
N ILE A 70 6.23 6.19 5.85
CA ILE A 70 6.42 5.31 7.00
C ILE A 70 5.69 3.99 6.68
N TYR A 71 6.33 2.85 6.90
CA TYR A 71 5.64 1.56 6.87
C TYR A 71 5.59 0.96 8.27
N ARG A 72 4.57 0.13 8.51
CA ARG A 72 4.39 -0.66 9.71
C ARG A 72 3.99 -2.06 9.29
N VAL A 73 4.74 -3.06 9.73
CA VAL A 73 4.39 -4.46 9.52
C VAL A 73 3.12 -4.75 10.31
N ARG A 74 2.19 -5.43 9.66
CA ARG A 74 0.96 -5.93 10.27
C ARG A 74 1.07 -7.42 10.51
N GLU A 75 1.45 -8.15 9.46
CA GLU A 75 1.62 -9.60 9.49
C GLU A 75 2.79 -9.99 8.58
N ARG A 76 3.63 -10.91 9.06
CA ARG A 76 4.65 -11.58 8.26
C ARG A 76 4.18 -12.97 7.89
N TYR A 77 4.48 -13.37 6.67
CA TYR A 77 4.24 -14.71 6.16
C TYR A 77 5.55 -15.24 5.57
N GLU A 78 5.69 -16.54 5.43
CA GLU A 78 6.84 -17.11 4.71
C GLU A 78 6.94 -16.51 3.31
N GLY A 79 7.98 -15.71 3.06
CA GLY A 79 8.23 -15.05 1.79
C GLY A 79 7.35 -13.84 1.45
N TYR A 80 6.47 -13.36 2.34
CA TYR A 80 5.61 -12.19 2.10
C TYR A 80 5.37 -11.36 3.38
N THR A 81 5.00 -10.09 3.23
CA THR A 81 4.63 -9.26 4.39
C THR A 81 3.44 -8.37 4.05
N LEU A 82 2.46 -8.29 4.96
CA LEU A 82 1.42 -7.27 4.95
C LEU A 82 1.88 -6.04 5.73
N VAL A 83 1.87 -4.88 5.08
CA VAL A 83 2.27 -3.60 5.68
C VAL A 83 1.16 -2.57 5.59
N GLU A 84 1.04 -1.75 6.63
CA GLU A 84 0.33 -0.47 6.59
C GLU A 84 1.33 0.64 6.26
N LEU A 85 0.98 1.51 5.32
CA LEU A 85 1.81 2.64 4.92
C LEU A 85 1.14 3.96 5.25
N GLU A 86 1.92 4.90 5.75
CA GLU A 86 1.54 6.28 6.01
C GLU A 86 2.31 7.21 5.06
N LEU A 87 1.57 7.97 4.25
CA LEU A 87 2.15 8.90 3.28
C LEU A 87 2.27 10.32 3.84
N LEU A 88 3.51 10.70 4.20
CA LEU A 88 3.85 12.07 4.59
C LEU A 88 3.96 13.02 3.38
N THR A 89 4.15 12.46 2.19
CA THR A 89 4.14 13.16 0.89
C THR A 89 3.34 12.36 -0.13
N GLY A 90 2.93 12.99 -1.23
CA GLY A 90 2.16 12.33 -2.31
C GLY A 90 2.83 12.42 -3.67
N ARG A 91 3.97 11.76 -3.88
CA ARG A 91 4.62 11.70 -5.20
C ARG A 91 4.06 10.56 -6.07
N THR A 92 4.15 10.73 -7.38
CA THR A 92 3.74 9.69 -8.34
C THR A 92 4.47 8.39 -8.06
N HIS A 93 3.72 7.28 -7.95
CA HIS A 93 4.25 5.94 -7.67
C HIS A 93 5.08 5.80 -6.38
N GLN A 94 4.95 6.74 -5.43
CA GLN A 94 5.83 6.81 -4.26
C GLN A 94 5.93 5.49 -3.49
N ILE A 95 4.79 4.91 -3.10
CA ILE A 95 4.76 3.63 -2.35
C ILE A 95 5.45 2.52 -3.14
N ARG A 96 5.14 2.42 -4.44
CA ARG A 96 5.65 1.37 -5.35
C ARG A 96 7.18 1.42 -5.44
N ILE A 97 7.73 2.62 -5.64
CA ILE A 97 9.18 2.82 -5.74
C ILE A 97 9.85 2.60 -4.40
N HIS A 98 9.35 3.22 -3.32
CA HIS A 98 9.97 3.12 -2.00
C HIS A 98 10.06 1.66 -1.52
N LEU A 99 8.98 0.90 -1.65
CA LEU A 99 8.94 -0.51 -1.26
C LEU A 99 9.87 -1.36 -2.12
N GLY A 100 9.92 -1.11 -3.44
CA GLY A 100 10.88 -1.76 -4.32
C GLY A 100 12.34 -1.45 -3.97
N GLU A 101 12.64 -0.20 -3.63
CA GLU A 101 13.99 0.27 -3.30
C GLU A 101 14.55 -0.36 -2.01
N ILE A 102 13.69 -0.60 -1.02
CA ILE A 102 14.08 -1.32 0.21
C ILE A 102 14.09 -2.85 0.02
N GLY A 103 13.92 -3.35 -1.22
CA GLY A 103 14.00 -4.77 -1.57
C GLY A 103 12.68 -5.56 -1.40
N HIS A 104 11.57 -4.87 -1.11
CA HIS A 104 10.28 -5.48 -0.83
C HIS A 104 9.20 -4.97 -1.81
N PRO A 105 9.31 -5.25 -3.13
CA PRO A 105 8.35 -4.77 -4.10
C PRO A 105 6.94 -5.31 -3.84
N ILE A 106 5.93 -4.53 -4.21
CA ILE A 106 4.51 -4.88 -4.03
C ILE A 106 4.16 -6.11 -4.87
N VAL A 107 3.43 -7.06 -4.31
CA VAL A 107 2.94 -8.23 -5.05
C VAL A 107 2.06 -7.79 -6.22
N GLY A 108 2.29 -8.37 -7.40
CA GLY A 108 1.54 -8.05 -8.62
C GLY A 108 1.87 -6.69 -9.27
N ASP A 109 2.89 -5.97 -8.79
CA ASP A 109 3.39 -4.73 -9.41
C ASP A 109 4.45 -5.02 -10.48
N ASP A 110 4.00 -5.38 -11.68
CA ASP A 110 4.87 -5.70 -12.82
C ASP A 110 5.85 -4.58 -13.21
N TYR A 111 5.47 -3.32 -12.98
CA TYR A 111 6.24 -2.15 -13.38
C TYR A 111 7.42 -1.82 -12.44
N TYR A 112 7.32 -2.18 -11.16
CA TYR A 112 8.36 -1.95 -10.14
C TYR A 112 8.94 -3.24 -9.53
N GLY A 113 8.91 -4.34 -10.29
CA GLY A 113 9.60 -5.59 -9.92
C GLY A 113 8.79 -6.52 -9.02
N GLY A 114 7.52 -6.19 -8.79
CA GLY A 114 6.53 -7.03 -8.15
C GLY A 114 6.14 -8.21 -9.02
N ARG A 115 6.57 -9.41 -8.64
CA ARG A 115 6.18 -10.63 -9.35
C ARG A 115 4.71 -10.95 -9.12
N ARG A 116 4.07 -11.52 -10.14
CA ARG A 116 2.74 -12.12 -10.03
C ARG A 116 2.78 -13.28 -9.05
N ILE A 117 1.70 -13.44 -8.30
CA ILE A 117 1.49 -14.55 -7.39
C ILE A 117 0.31 -15.39 -7.91
N THR A 118 0.50 -16.70 -7.99
CA THR A 118 -0.57 -17.65 -8.33
C THR A 118 -0.92 -18.51 -7.13
N ARG A 119 -2.08 -19.16 -7.19
CA ARG A 119 -2.49 -20.13 -6.16
C ARG A 119 -1.43 -21.19 -5.93
N GLY A 120 -0.84 -21.72 -6.99
CA GLY A 120 0.18 -22.75 -6.93
C GLY A 120 1.50 -22.30 -6.28
N ASN A 121 1.76 -20.99 -6.16
CA ASN A 121 2.92 -20.46 -5.44
C ASN A 121 2.72 -20.47 -3.92
N VAL A 122 1.47 -20.47 -3.44
CA VAL A 122 1.13 -20.34 -2.02
C VAL A 122 0.57 -21.64 -1.46
N ILE A 123 -0.37 -22.26 -2.20
CA ILE A 123 -1.08 -23.46 -1.78
C ILE A 123 -0.25 -24.71 -2.15
N PRO A 124 0.08 -25.58 -1.19
CA PRO A 124 0.76 -26.84 -1.45
C PRO A 124 0.04 -27.72 -2.49
N LYS A 125 0.76 -28.67 -3.10
CA LYS A 125 0.11 -29.69 -3.96
C LYS A 125 -0.76 -30.59 -3.09
N GLY A 126 -2.00 -30.83 -3.54
CA GLY A 126 -2.95 -31.68 -2.83
C GLY A 126 -3.96 -30.94 -1.94
N GLU A 127 -3.78 -29.64 -1.69
CA GLU A 127 -4.70 -28.79 -0.91
C GLU A 127 -5.51 -27.83 -1.81
N GLU A 128 -5.74 -28.23 -3.05
CA GLU A 128 -6.34 -27.38 -4.08
C GLU A 128 -7.85 -27.20 -3.85
N HIS A 129 -8.35 -25.98 -4.08
CA HIS A 129 -9.78 -25.69 -4.00
C HIS A 129 -10.51 -26.20 -5.26
N PRO A 130 -11.61 -26.96 -5.12
CA PRO A 130 -12.43 -27.36 -6.25
C PRO A 130 -12.88 -26.15 -7.08
N GLY A 131 -12.70 -26.22 -8.40
CA GLY A 131 -13.14 -25.17 -9.33
C GLY A 131 -12.16 -24.02 -9.54
N ARG A 132 -10.95 -24.07 -8.96
CA ARG A 132 -9.88 -23.09 -9.22
C ARG A 132 -8.59 -23.78 -9.67
N THR A 133 -7.80 -23.12 -10.50
CA THR A 133 -6.57 -23.70 -11.06
C THR A 133 -5.33 -23.21 -10.31
N ARG A 134 -4.25 -24.01 -10.32
CA ARG A 134 -2.98 -23.61 -9.69
C ARG A 134 -2.35 -22.37 -10.36
N ASP A 135 -2.61 -22.17 -11.65
CA ASP A 135 -2.04 -21.05 -12.41
C ASP A 135 -2.88 -19.77 -12.32
N GLU A 136 -4.06 -19.85 -11.70
CA GLU A 136 -4.91 -18.68 -11.45
C GLU A 136 -4.16 -17.67 -10.57
N PRO A 137 -4.10 -16.38 -10.98
CA PRO A 137 -3.47 -15.35 -10.18
C PRO A 137 -4.29 -15.07 -8.93
N LEU A 138 -3.65 -15.07 -7.76
CA LEU A 138 -4.28 -14.56 -6.52
C LEU A 138 -4.39 -13.04 -6.54
N MET A 139 -3.50 -12.38 -7.28
CA MET A 139 -3.55 -10.94 -7.47
C MET A 139 -3.10 -10.59 -8.90
N ALA A 140 -4.00 -9.97 -9.65
CA ALA A 140 -3.78 -9.59 -11.06
C ALA A 140 -3.24 -8.16 -11.25
N ARG A 141 -3.11 -7.40 -10.16
CA ARG A 141 -2.67 -6.00 -10.11
C ARG A 141 -1.80 -5.78 -8.88
N GLN A 142 -1.31 -4.56 -8.69
CA GLN A 142 -0.59 -4.20 -7.48
C GLN A 142 -1.46 -4.45 -6.23
N ALA A 143 -0.96 -5.26 -5.30
CA ALA A 143 -1.54 -5.51 -3.98
C ALA A 143 -1.38 -4.27 -3.09
N LEU A 144 -2.01 -3.16 -3.48
CA LEU A 144 -1.94 -1.85 -2.84
C LEU A 144 -3.34 -1.24 -2.76
N HIS A 145 -3.80 -0.96 -1.56
CA HIS A 145 -5.15 -0.47 -1.29
C HIS A 145 -5.10 0.82 -0.46
N ALA A 146 -5.77 1.87 -0.93
CA ALA A 146 -5.93 3.11 -0.18
C ALA A 146 -7.07 2.94 0.84
N ALA A 147 -6.70 2.68 2.09
CA ALA A 147 -7.59 2.13 3.11
C ALA A 147 -8.16 3.19 4.06
N ARG A 148 -7.44 4.28 4.33
CA ARG A 148 -7.89 5.36 5.21
C ARG A 148 -7.49 6.73 4.68
N LEU A 149 -8.39 7.70 4.80
CA LEU A 149 -8.15 9.10 4.51
C LEU A 149 -8.78 9.96 5.60
N GLU A 150 -8.00 10.84 6.20
CA GLU A 150 -8.48 11.77 7.24
C GLU A 150 -7.97 13.19 6.94
N PHE A 151 -8.89 14.16 7.01
CA PHE A 151 -8.62 15.56 6.74
C PHE A 151 -9.71 16.45 7.36
N ASP A 152 -9.52 17.76 7.30
CA ASP A 152 -10.52 18.72 7.79
C ASP A 152 -11.50 19.03 6.65
N HIS A 153 -12.79 18.79 6.86
CA HIS A 153 -13.81 19.04 5.84
C HIS A 153 -13.71 20.50 5.36
N PRO A 154 -13.55 20.75 4.05
CA PRO A 154 -13.07 22.06 3.58
C PRO A 154 -14.05 23.20 3.82
N ILE A 155 -15.32 22.91 4.11
CA ILE A 155 -16.33 23.94 4.39
C ILE A 155 -16.58 24.09 5.89
N SER A 156 -16.85 22.99 6.59
CA SER A 156 -17.22 23.01 8.02
C SER A 156 -16.02 23.05 8.96
N GLY A 157 -14.81 22.71 8.49
CA GLY A 157 -13.61 22.60 9.31
C GLY A 157 -13.59 21.39 10.26
N GLN A 158 -14.65 20.59 10.30
CA GLN A 158 -14.71 19.39 11.12
C GLN A 158 -13.74 18.32 10.61
N ARG A 159 -13.03 17.67 11.52
CA ARG A 159 -12.20 16.50 11.19
C ARG A 159 -13.09 15.36 10.71
N VAL A 160 -12.81 14.84 9.51
CA VAL A 160 -13.55 13.72 8.92
C VAL A 160 -12.61 12.57 8.61
N VAL A 161 -13.09 11.35 8.83
CA VAL A 161 -12.36 10.10 8.58
C VAL A 161 -13.16 9.26 7.60
N PHE A 162 -12.49 8.77 6.56
CA PHE A 162 -13.02 7.81 5.62
C PHE A 162 -12.19 6.54 5.66
N GLN A 163 -12.85 5.39 5.69
CA GLN A 163 -12.23 4.07 5.63
C GLN A 163 -12.86 3.26 4.51
N ALA A 164 -12.06 2.44 3.84
CA ALA A 164 -12.52 1.49 2.84
C ALA A 164 -11.98 0.10 3.15
N PRO A 165 -12.82 -0.93 3.25
CA PRO A 165 -12.35 -2.29 3.43
C PRO A 165 -11.46 -2.70 2.25
N PRO A 166 -10.51 -3.64 2.46
CA PRO A 166 -9.75 -4.22 1.36
C PRO A 166 -10.67 -4.72 0.24
N TRP A 167 -10.24 -4.56 -1.00
CA TRP A 167 -10.92 -5.17 -2.14
C TRP A 167 -10.91 -6.70 -2.02
N SER A 168 -11.89 -7.36 -2.62
CA SER A 168 -12.08 -8.82 -2.46
C SER A 168 -10.85 -9.64 -2.87
N ASP A 169 -10.12 -9.20 -3.90
CA ASP A 169 -8.87 -9.84 -4.35
C ASP A 169 -7.72 -9.68 -3.34
N LEU A 170 -7.55 -8.48 -2.76
CA LEU A 170 -6.57 -8.26 -1.70
C LEU A 170 -6.91 -9.04 -0.42
N GLY A 171 -8.20 -9.05 -0.04
CA GLY A 171 -8.68 -9.84 1.09
C GLY A 171 -8.43 -11.33 0.89
N GLU A 172 -8.77 -11.87 -0.29
CA GLU A 172 -8.50 -13.27 -0.65
C GLU A 172 -7.00 -13.60 -0.59
N LEU A 173 -6.13 -12.71 -1.09
CA LEU A 173 -4.68 -12.89 -0.99
C LEU A 173 -4.23 -13.00 0.47
N ILE A 174 -4.71 -12.10 1.35
CA ILE A 174 -4.37 -12.10 2.77
C ILE A 174 -4.81 -13.41 3.44
N GLU A 175 -6.06 -13.85 3.21
CA GLU A 175 -6.59 -15.08 3.78
C GLU A 175 -5.85 -16.34 3.34
N VAL A 176 -5.49 -16.42 2.05
CA VAL A 176 -4.70 -17.53 1.52
C VAL A 176 -3.29 -17.55 2.11
N LEU A 177 -2.67 -16.38 2.33
CA LEU A 177 -1.37 -16.29 3.01
C LEU A 177 -1.46 -16.70 4.49
N ARG A 178 -2.46 -16.20 5.23
CA ARG A 178 -2.72 -16.59 6.63
C ARG A 178 -2.90 -18.10 6.78
N SER A 179 -3.59 -18.73 5.83
CA SER A 179 -3.89 -20.17 5.88
C SER A 179 -2.69 -21.07 5.53
N HIS A 180 -1.77 -20.63 4.67
CA HIS A 180 -0.75 -21.51 4.08
C HIS A 180 0.71 -21.06 4.28
N ARG A 181 0.96 -19.91 4.92
CA ARG A 181 2.30 -19.31 5.05
C ARG A 181 2.63 -18.81 6.46
N SER A 182 2.23 -19.56 7.50
CA SER A 182 2.65 -19.37 8.91
C SER A 182 2.67 -17.90 9.36
N PRO A 183 1.50 -17.28 9.61
CA PRO A 183 1.40 -15.86 9.92
C PRO A 183 2.04 -15.53 11.28
N THR A 184 2.80 -14.44 11.32
CA THR A 184 3.27 -13.79 12.55
C THR A 184 2.73 -12.37 12.59
N SER A 185 1.77 -12.10 13.47
CA SER A 185 1.21 -10.77 13.68
C SER A 185 2.19 -9.86 14.43
N VAL A 186 2.21 -8.59 14.05
CA VAL A 186 2.98 -7.54 14.72
C VAL A 186 1.98 -6.52 15.25
N ASP A 187 1.97 -6.34 16.57
CA ASP A 187 1.14 -5.32 17.19
C ASP A 187 1.88 -3.99 17.20
N SER A 188 1.21 -2.94 16.74
CA SER A 188 1.69 -1.58 16.81
C SER A 188 0.50 -0.67 17.05
N ALA A 189 0.52 0.04 18.18
CA ALA A 189 -0.51 1.01 18.57
C ALA A 189 -0.73 2.14 17.53
N LYS A 190 0.15 2.27 16.54
CA LYS A 190 0.06 3.25 15.45
C LYS A 190 -0.53 2.70 14.15
N THR A 191 -1.00 1.45 14.16
CA THR A 191 -1.71 0.83 13.04
C THR A 191 -3.19 1.18 13.14
N LEU A 192 -3.69 1.91 12.15
CA LEU A 192 -5.02 2.53 12.21
C LEU A 192 -6.02 1.89 11.24
N VAL A 193 -5.53 1.03 10.35
CA VAL A 193 -6.38 0.39 9.35
C VAL A 193 -6.85 -0.97 9.89
N PRO A 194 -8.16 -1.20 10.04
CA PRO A 194 -8.67 -2.53 10.37
C PRO A 194 -8.42 -3.48 9.20
N LEU A 195 -7.96 -4.71 9.50
CA LEU A 195 -7.72 -5.74 8.48
C LEU A 195 -9.00 -6.51 8.14
N ASP A 196 -9.82 -6.75 9.15
CA ASP A 196 -11.08 -7.46 9.02
C ASP A 196 -12.22 -6.44 8.92
N PRO A 197 -13.26 -6.69 8.10
CA PRO A 197 -14.44 -5.84 8.10
C PRO A 197 -15.07 -5.81 9.49
N PRO A 198 -15.67 -4.68 9.93
CA PRO A 198 -16.34 -4.63 11.22
C PRO A 198 -17.41 -5.73 11.27
N SER A 199 -17.41 -6.53 12.34
CA SER A 199 -18.44 -7.52 12.63
C SER A 199 -19.81 -6.84 12.52
N SER A 200 -20.63 -7.31 11.58
CA SER A 200 -22.02 -6.90 11.39
C SER A 200 -22.88 -7.22 12.60
#